data_AF-A0A968RTU7-F1
#
_entry.id   AF-A0A968RTU7-F1
#
_cell.length_a   1.000
_cell.length_b   1.000
_cell.length_c   1.000
_cell.angle_alpha   90.00
_cell.angle_beta   90.00
_cell.angle_gamma   90.00
#
_symmetry.space_group_name_H-M   'P 1'
#
loop_
_entity.id
_entity.type
_entity.pdbx_description
1 polymer ?
#
loop_
_entity_poly.entity_id
_entity_poly.type
_entity_poly.pdbx_seq_one_letter_code
_entity_poly.pdbx_strand_id
1 'polypeptide(L)'
;MRIIEEIALYNFKSFRDTKIAFSDLNVLVGANASGKSNLLSAFKFLNHIYLHDLKTAVQLHGGISHIKNLSANDNIVSISVNIL
;
A
#
# COMPACT_ATOMS: atom_id res chain seq x y z
N MET A 1 18.22 5.03 11.37
CA MET A 1 17.24 5.17 10.28
C MET A 1 17.21 3.82 9.57
N ARG A 2 16.06 3.15 9.48
CA ARG A 2 15.96 1.86 8.78
C ARG A 2 15.50 2.09 7.34
N ILE A 3 16.00 1.27 6.40
CA ILE A 3 15.67 1.37 4.97
C ILE A 3 14.63 0.30 4.64
N ILE A 4 13.64 0.67 3.83
CA ILE A 4 12.65 -0.27 3.30
C ILE A 4 13.28 -0.95 2.08
N GLU A 5 13.40 -2.27 2.10
CA GLU A 5 13.94 -3.05 0.99
C GLU A 5 12.85 -3.48 0.01
N GLU A 6 11.67 -3.84 0.53
CA GLU A 6 10.56 -4.31 -0.29
C GLU A 6 9.22 -3.93 0.35
N ILE A 7 8.23 -3.64 -0.49
CA ILE A 7 6.81 -3.69 -0.12
C ILE A 7 6.09 -4.72 -0.99
N ALA A 8 5.30 -5.60 -0.37
CA ALA A 8 4.35 -6.47 -1.05
C ALA A 8 2.91 -6.01 -0.77
N LEU A 9 2.12 -5.92 -1.82
CA LEU A 9 0.74 -5.44 -1.81
C LEU A 9 -0.17 -6.50 -2.43
N TYR A 10 -1.10 -7.02 -1.63
CA TYR A 10 -2.12 -7.95 -2.07
C TYR A 10 -3.50 -7.33 -1.92
N ASN A 11 -4.25 -7.26 -3.03
CA ASN A 11 -5.60 -6.69 -3.09
C ASN A 11 -5.74 -5.30 -2.44
N PHE A 12 -4.67 -4.50 -2.44
CA PHE A 12 -4.69 -3.12 -1.96
C PHE A 12 -4.95 -2.16 -3.13
N LYS A 13 -6.11 -1.49 -3.13
CA LYS A 13 -6.54 -0.56 -4.16
C LYS A 13 -6.40 -1.13 -5.57
N SER A 14 -5.51 -0.59 -6.41
CA SER A 14 -5.30 -1.10 -7.78
C SER A 14 -4.36 -2.30 -7.84
N PHE A 15 -3.65 -2.65 -6.77
CA PHE A 15 -2.73 -3.78 -6.75
C PHE A 15 -3.51 -5.05 -6.46
N ARG A 16 -3.31 -6.08 -7.29
CA ARG A 16 -3.88 -7.42 -7.07
C ARG A 16 -2.90 -8.29 -6.31
N ASP A 17 -1.69 -8.41 -6.84
CA ASP A 17 -0.55 -9.06 -6.19
C ASP A 17 0.71 -8.43 -6.78
N THR A 18 1.46 -7.67 -5.99
CA THR A 18 2.61 -6.91 -6.48
C THR A 18 3.67 -6.78 -5.41
N LYS A 19 4.92 -7.06 -5.77
CA LYS A 19 6.10 -6.81 -4.95
C LYS A 19 6.96 -5.74 -5.62
N ILE A 20 7.47 -4.81 -4.82
CA ILE A 20 8.31 -3.71 -5.29
C ILE A 20 9.54 -3.65 -4.40
N ALA A 21 10.69 -3.92 -4.99
CA ALA A 21 11.98 -3.72 -4.35
C ALA A 21 12.38 -2.24 -4.43
N PHE A 22 13.09 -1.77 -3.42
CA PHE A 22 13.61 -0.41 -3.33
C PHE A 22 15.13 -0.40 -3.22
N SER A 23 15.73 0.65 -3.77
CA SER A 23 17.14 1.01 -3.58
C SER A 23 17.27 2.35 -2.87
N ASP A 24 18.48 2.91 -2.78
CA ASP A 24 18.70 4.23 -2.15
C ASP A 24 17.98 5.38 -2.88
N LEU A 25 17.72 5.24 -4.19
CA LEU A 25 16.96 6.21 -4.99
C LEU A 25 15.96 5.49 -5.90
N ASN A 26 14.68 5.77 -5.69
CA ASN A 26 13.59 5.17 -6.46
C ASN A 26 12.80 6.25 -7.19
N VAL A 27 12.62 6.07 -8.49
CA VAL A 27 11.81 6.97 -9.32
C VAL A 27 10.57 6.21 -9.80
N LEU A 28 9.39 6.67 -9.39
CA LEU A 28 8.12 6.05 -9.73
C LEU A 28 7.52 6.66 -11.00
N VAL A 29 7.57 5.92 -12.11
CA VAL A 29 7.06 6.35 -13.44
C VAL A 29 5.91 5.47 -13.93
N GLY A 30 5.11 5.99 -14.86
CA GLY A 30 3.99 5.26 -15.46
C GLY A 30 2.86 6.18 -15.93
N ALA A 31 1.91 5.64 -16.70
CA ALA A 31 0.76 6.39 -17.20
C ALA A 31 -0.16 6.87 -16.07
N ASN A 32 -1.03 7.84 -16.36
CA ASN A 32 -2.10 8.22 -15.42
C ASN A 32 -2.96 6.99 -15.08
N ALA A 33 -3.44 6.94 -13.84
CA ALA A 33 -4.19 5.80 -13.28
C ALA A 33 -3.43 4.45 -13.20
N SER A 34 -2.12 4.41 -13.48
CA SER A 34 -1.32 3.17 -13.38
C SER A 34 -1.04 2.68 -11.94
N GLY A 35 -1.66 3.27 -10.92
CA GLY A 35 -1.47 2.87 -9.51
C GLY A 35 -0.36 3.60 -8.74
N LYS A 36 0.35 4.57 -9.34
CA LYS A 36 1.43 5.31 -8.66
C LYS A 36 0.98 5.97 -7.34
N SER A 37 -0.13 6.70 -7.35
CA SER A 37 -0.69 7.30 -6.12
C SER A 37 -1.20 6.26 -5.13
N ASN A 38 -1.57 5.05 -5.60
CA ASN A 38 -1.95 3.96 -4.72
C ASN A 38 -0.75 3.38 -3.97
N LEU A 39 0.44 3.33 -4.59
CA LEU A 39 1.66 2.95 -3.89
C LEU A 39 1.96 3.93 -2.74
N LEU A 40 1.93 5.24 -3.02
CA LEU A 40 2.07 6.26 -1.99
C LEU A 40 0.98 6.15 -0.90
N SER A 41 -0.24 5.78 -1.30
CA SER A 41 -1.33 5.55 -0.34
C SER A 41 -1.08 4.35 0.57
N ALA A 42 -0.35 3.33 0.14
CA ALA A 42 0.00 2.19 1.00
C ALA A 42 0.93 2.65 2.12
N PHE A 43 1.97 3.43 1.80
CA PHE A 43 2.86 4.02 2.81
C PHE A 43 2.13 4.96 3.77
N LYS A 44 1.23 5.82 3.25
CA LYS A 44 0.39 6.68 4.10
C LYS A 44 -0.50 5.86 5.03
N PHE A 45 -1.07 4.77 4.54
CA PHE A 45 -1.90 3.88 5.35
C PHE A 45 -1.10 3.24 6.48
N LEU A 46 0.09 2.70 6.19
CA LEU A 46 1.01 2.17 7.20
C LEU A 46 1.41 3.24 8.22
N ASN A 47 1.67 4.47 7.77
CA ASN A 47 1.98 5.59 8.66
C ASN A 47 0.81 5.93 9.59
N HIS A 48 -0.43 5.97 9.08
CA HIS A 48 -1.62 6.18 9.92
C HIS A 48 -1.87 5.02 10.89
N ILE A 49 -1.57 3.77 10.51
CA ILE A 49 -1.61 2.65 11.46
C ILE A 49 -0.61 2.88 12.59
N TYR A 50 0.61 3.33 12.26
CA TYR A 50 1.66 3.60 13.24
C TYR A 50 1.32 4.76 14.18
N LEU A 51 0.77 5.86 13.65
CA LEU A 51 0.41 7.05 14.43
C LEU A 51 -0.87 6.89 15.25
N HIS A 52 -1.76 5.98 14.83
CA HIS A 52 -3.06 5.76 15.44
C HIS A 52 -3.26 4.27 15.71
N ASP A 53 -4.23 3.65 15.01
CA ASP A 53 -4.53 2.24 15.04
C ASP A 53 -5.12 1.82 13.69
N LEU A 54 -5.28 0.51 13.48
CA LEU A 54 -5.81 -0.02 12.21
C LEU A 54 -7.22 0.48 11.88
N LYS A 55 -8.11 0.55 12.86
CA LYS A 55 -9.52 0.95 12.65
C LYS A 55 -9.59 2.42 12.23
N THR A 56 -8.84 3.27 12.92
CA THR A 56 -8.73 4.71 12.62
C THR A 56 -8.09 4.93 11.25
N ALA A 57 -7.00 4.23 10.94
CA ALA A 57 -6.38 4.30 9.62
C ALA A 57 -7.33 3.87 8.50
N VAL A 58 -8.14 2.82 8.71
CA VAL A 58 -9.16 2.39 7.75
C VAL A 58 -10.20 3.49 7.52
N GLN A 59 -10.68 4.14 8.58
CA GLN A 59 -11.64 5.24 8.46
C GLN A 59 -11.07 6.47 7.74
N LEU A 60 -9.83 6.88 8.08
CA LEU A 60 -9.14 7.99 7.43
C LEU A 60 -8.93 7.77 5.92
N HIS A 61 -8.92 6.52 5.48
CA HIS A 61 -8.79 6.14 4.08
C HIS A 61 -10.14 5.88 3.38
N GLY A 62 -11.28 6.23 4.00
CA GLY A 62 -12.61 6.09 3.43
C GLY A 62 -13.30 4.76 3.72
N GLY A 63 -12.75 3.95 4.62
CA GLY A 63 -13.27 2.62 4.96
C GLY A 63 -12.71 1.51 4.06
N ILE A 64 -13.11 0.26 4.36
CA ILE A 64 -12.53 -0.93 3.73
C ILE A 64 -12.75 -0.99 2.22
N SER A 65 -13.88 -0.47 1.71
CA SER A 65 -14.19 -0.43 0.28
C SER A 65 -13.22 0.45 -0.53
N HIS A 66 -12.58 1.43 0.10
CA HIS A 66 -11.59 2.30 -0.52
C HIS A 66 -10.15 1.78 -0.39
N ILE A 67 -9.94 0.77 0.47
CA ILE A 67 -8.65 0.10 0.67
C ILE A 67 -8.56 -1.17 -0.16
N LYS A 68 -9.64 -1.94 -0.24
CA LYS A 68 -9.71 -3.19 -0.98
C LYS A 68 -9.67 -2.93 -2.49
N ASN A 69 -9.02 -3.83 -3.22
CA ASN A 69 -9.20 -3.97 -4.66
C ASN A 69 -10.61 -4.49 -4.98
N LEU A 70 -11.43 -3.65 -5.60
CA LEU A 70 -12.82 -3.97 -5.92
C LEU A 70 -12.97 -5.08 -6.97
N SER A 71 -11.90 -5.36 -7.73
CA SER A 71 -11.85 -6.43 -8.72
C SER A 71 -11.23 -7.73 -8.18
N ALA A 72 -11.00 -7.82 -6.86
CA ALA A 72 -10.48 -9.02 -6.21
C ALA A 72 -11.58 -10.06 -5.96
N ASN A 73 -11.23 -11.33 -6.15
CA ASN A 73 -12.15 -12.46 -6.00
C ASN A 73 -12.36 -12.88 -4.53
N ASP A 74 -11.48 -12.44 -3.64
CA ASP A 74 -11.56 -12.68 -2.21
C ASP A 74 -11.60 -11.34 -1.43
N ASN A 75 -11.67 -11.43 -0.10
CA ASN A 75 -11.76 -10.28 0.81
C ASN A 75 -10.46 -10.07 1.61
N ILE A 76 -9.36 -10.69 1.21
CA ILE A 76 -8.08 -10.58 1.88
C ILE A 76 -7.36 -9.36 1.32
N VAL A 77 -6.87 -8.49 2.20
CA VAL A 77 -5.96 -7.40 1.86
C VAL A 77 -4.72 -7.59 2.71
N SER A 78 -3.53 -7.59 2.09
CA SER A 78 -2.28 -7.64 2.83
C SER A 78 -1.30 -6.58 2.33
N ILE A 79 -0.54 -6.04 3.28
CA ILE A 79 0.58 -5.16 3.04
C ILE A 79 1.70 -5.66 3.94
N SER A 80 2.83 -6.02 3.35
CA SER A 80 4.04 -6.39 4.10
C SER A 80 5.21 -5.55 3.65
N VAL A 81 6.08 -5.20 4.59
CA VAL A 81 7.28 -4.40 4.34
C VAL A 81 8.48 -5.15 4.91
N ASN A 82 9.52 -5.30 4.10
CA ASN A 82 10.81 -5.80 4.55
C ASN A 82 11.72 -4.60 4.82
N ILE A 83 12.39 -4.64 5.97
CA ILE A 83 13.19 -3.53 6.50
C ILE A 83 14.57 -4.06 6.88
N LEU A 84 15.60 -3.31 6.50
CA LEU A 84 17.02 -3.52 6.87
C LEU A 84 17.32 -2.99 8.28
#